data_AF-A0A850HY70-F1
#
_entry.id   AF-A0A850HY70-F1
#
_cell.length_a   1.000
_cell.length_b   1.000
_cell.length_c   1.000
_cell.angle_alpha   90.00
_cell.angle_beta   90.00
_cell.angle_gamma   90.00
#
_symmetry.space_group_name_H-M   'P 1'
#
loop_
_entity.id
_entity.type
_entity.pdbx_description
1 polymer ?
#
loop_
_entity_poly.entity_id
_entity_poly.type
_entity_poly.pdbx_seq_one_letter_code
_entity_poly.pdbx_strand_id
1 'polypeptide(L)'
;MGGLVADSYVPDVLQQMNSRLIGEALTEMVQFQKEFKVFSSQHTLETSFKLLNIAPVGDADRKGFFKFLGLLKKTGASVDGKATKLSGHDQIIASLQGNLESSRPLSVHFTSHPAESPKGVVKVTSGDRVFNFSSLVFLTISMPMINADRPKAGARKK
;
A
#
# COMPACT_ATOMS: atom_id res chain seq x y z
N MET A 1 -3.12 -8.20 5.42
CA MET A 1 -2.00 -9.05 5.01
C MET A 1 -1.83 -10.27 5.94
N GLY A 2 -1.82 -10.12 7.27
CA GLY A 2 -1.49 -11.22 8.21
C GLY A 2 -2.31 -12.52 8.12
N GLY A 3 -3.56 -12.51 7.64
CA GLY A 3 -4.31 -13.75 7.38
C GLY A 3 -3.95 -14.49 6.07
N LEU A 4 -3.01 -13.96 5.27
CA LEU A 4 -2.66 -14.42 3.93
C LEU A 4 -1.15 -14.54 3.68
N VAL A 5 -0.33 -13.86 4.47
CA VAL A 5 1.12 -13.78 4.38
C VAL A 5 1.67 -13.98 5.78
N ALA A 6 2.70 -14.81 5.94
CA ALA A 6 3.36 -15.01 7.23
C ALA A 6 3.88 -13.68 7.78
N ASP A 7 3.71 -13.46 9.08
CA ASP A 7 4.05 -12.19 9.74
C ASP A 7 5.53 -11.81 9.53
N SER A 8 6.43 -12.79 9.41
CA SER A 8 7.85 -12.57 9.13
C SER A 8 8.14 -11.90 7.78
N TYR A 9 7.25 -12.03 6.78
CA TYR A 9 7.42 -11.40 5.47
C TYR A 9 6.77 -10.02 5.35
N VAL A 10 5.86 -9.65 6.25
CA VAL A 10 5.13 -8.37 6.15
C VAL A 10 6.07 -7.16 6.27
N PRO A 11 7.01 -7.08 7.25
CA PRO A 11 7.95 -5.97 7.33
C PRO A 11 8.85 -5.86 6.10
N ASP A 12 9.34 -6.99 5.59
CA ASP A 12 10.21 -7.04 4.41
C ASP A 12 9.49 -6.50 3.16
N VAL A 13 8.25 -6.91 2.91
CA VAL A 13 7.47 -6.37 1.78
C VAL A 13 7.22 -4.88 1.92
N LEU A 14 6.89 -4.39 3.12
CA LEU A 14 6.72 -2.95 3.35
C LEU A 14 8.05 -2.19 3.11
N GLN A 15 9.18 -2.76 3.52
CA GLN A 15 10.50 -2.20 3.24
C GLN A 15 10.78 -2.16 1.74
N GLN A 16 10.50 -3.25 1.01
CA GLN A 16 10.63 -3.28 -0.46
C GLN A 16 9.80 -2.16 -1.09
N MET A 17 8.53 -2.00 -0.70
CA MET A 17 7.66 -0.92 -1.21
C MET A 17 8.24 0.48 -0.93
N ASN A 18 8.68 0.72 0.30
CA ASN A 18 9.23 2.01 0.73
C ASN A 18 10.54 2.36 0.01
N SER A 19 11.42 1.38 -0.18
CA SER A 19 12.72 1.57 -0.83
C SER A 19 12.62 2.04 -2.28
N ARG A 20 11.50 1.75 -2.97
CA ARG A 20 11.26 2.15 -4.36
C ARG A 20 10.78 3.59 -4.53
N LEU A 21 10.40 4.26 -3.43
CA LEU A 21 9.66 5.52 -3.46
C LEU A 21 10.24 6.57 -2.49
N ILE A 22 11.56 6.51 -2.29
CA ILE A 22 12.32 7.47 -1.46
C ILE A 22 13.66 7.79 -2.14
N GLY A 23 14.18 9.00 -1.91
CA GLY A 23 15.51 9.40 -2.41
C GLY A 23 15.64 9.29 -3.93
N GLU A 24 16.77 8.79 -4.42
CA GLU A 24 17.04 8.61 -5.86
C GLU A 24 16.05 7.65 -6.53
N ALA A 25 15.61 6.61 -5.82
CA ALA A 25 14.62 5.66 -6.33
C ALA A 25 13.27 6.33 -6.62
N LEU A 26 12.89 7.36 -5.86
CA LEU A 26 11.71 8.17 -6.18
C LEU A 26 11.89 8.90 -7.52
N THR A 27 13.06 9.50 -7.76
CA THR A 27 13.36 10.20 -9.02
C THR A 27 13.28 9.24 -10.22
N GLU A 28 13.81 8.03 -10.09
CA GLU A 28 13.67 6.98 -11.11
C GLU A 28 12.20 6.58 -11.30
N MET A 29 11.46 6.39 -10.21
CA MET A 29 10.04 6.02 -10.27
C MET A 29 9.19 7.09 -10.95
N VAL A 30 9.53 8.38 -10.81
CA VAL A 30 8.87 9.46 -11.54
C VAL A 30 9.08 9.32 -13.05
N GLN A 31 10.28 8.95 -13.50
CA GLN A 31 10.53 8.69 -14.92
C GLN A 31 9.78 7.44 -15.40
N PHE A 32 9.78 6.35 -14.63
CA PHE A 32 9.00 5.17 -14.97
C PHE A 32 7.49 5.46 -15.01
N GLN A 33 6.99 6.27 -14.08
CA GLN A 33 5.59 6.70 -14.10
C GLN A 33 5.29 7.51 -15.35
N LYS A 34 6.19 8.41 -15.75
CA LYS A 34 6.00 9.24 -16.94
C LYS A 34 5.87 8.38 -18.21
N GLU A 35 6.78 7.44 -18.41
CA GLU A 35 6.87 6.68 -19.66
C GLU A 35 6.01 5.41 -19.68
N PHE A 36 5.82 4.74 -18.54
CA PHE A 36 5.11 3.46 -18.47
C PHE A 36 3.80 3.53 -17.69
N LYS A 37 3.50 4.67 -17.04
CA LYS A 37 2.26 4.84 -16.24
C LYS A 37 2.07 3.74 -15.21
N VAL A 38 3.17 3.32 -14.57
CA VAL A 38 3.29 2.19 -13.62
C VAL A 38 2.11 2.14 -12.65
N PHE A 39 1.72 3.29 -12.09
CA PHE A 39 0.51 3.47 -11.32
C PHE A 39 -0.49 4.29 -12.15
N SER A 40 -1.51 3.61 -12.66
CA SER A 40 -2.63 4.24 -13.36
C SER A 40 -3.87 3.36 -13.22
N SER A 41 -5.05 3.91 -13.52
CA SER A 41 -6.30 3.15 -13.48
C SER A 41 -6.35 1.96 -14.45
N GLN A 42 -5.41 1.89 -15.41
CA GLN A 42 -5.27 0.77 -16.34
C GLN A 42 -4.50 -0.42 -15.73
N HIS A 43 -3.81 -0.22 -14.62
CA HIS A 43 -3.02 -1.26 -13.96
C HIS A 43 -3.56 -1.54 -12.57
N THR A 44 -3.55 -2.81 -12.16
CA THR A 44 -3.87 -3.17 -10.78
C THR A 44 -2.64 -2.99 -9.91
N LEU A 45 -2.83 -2.79 -8.59
CA LEU A 45 -1.70 -2.79 -7.64
C LEU A 45 -0.86 -4.07 -7.73
N GLU A 46 -1.51 -5.21 -8.01
CA GLU A 46 -0.82 -6.47 -8.26
C GLU A 46 0.11 -6.39 -9.49
N THR A 47 -0.39 -5.86 -10.62
CA THR A 47 0.41 -5.68 -11.83
C THR A 47 1.59 -4.75 -11.59
N SER A 48 1.36 -3.59 -10.95
CA SER A 48 2.40 -2.61 -10.66
C SER A 48 3.47 -3.20 -9.73
N PHE A 49 3.09 -3.88 -8.65
CA PHE A 49 4.06 -4.47 -7.73
C PHE A 49 4.77 -5.70 -8.29
N LYS A 50 4.14 -6.47 -9.19
CA LYS A 50 4.84 -7.49 -9.97
C LYS A 50 5.91 -6.88 -10.87
N LEU A 51 5.59 -5.80 -11.59
CA LEU A 51 6.55 -5.09 -12.45
C LEU A 51 7.75 -4.58 -11.66
N LEU A 52 7.53 -4.09 -10.44
CA LEU A 52 8.58 -3.60 -9.54
C LEU A 52 9.30 -4.71 -8.76
N ASN A 53 8.97 -5.98 -9.01
CA ASN A 53 9.46 -7.14 -8.29
C ASN A 53 9.31 -7.01 -6.76
N ILE A 54 8.18 -6.48 -6.31
CA ILE A 54 7.81 -6.35 -4.89
C ILE A 54 6.94 -7.56 -4.52
N ALA A 55 7.48 -8.46 -3.71
CA ALA A 55 6.76 -9.61 -3.19
C ALA A 55 7.55 -10.33 -2.10
N PRO A 56 6.87 -11.11 -1.24
CA PRO A 56 7.54 -12.14 -0.45
C PRO A 56 8.34 -13.12 -1.31
N VAL A 57 9.37 -13.72 -0.70
CA VAL A 57 10.19 -14.74 -1.36
C VAL A 57 9.43 -16.06 -1.50
N GLY A 58 8.61 -16.44 -0.52
CA GLY A 58 7.82 -17.68 -0.54
C GLY A 58 6.64 -17.63 -1.53
N ASP A 59 6.42 -18.71 -2.30
CA ASP A 59 5.36 -18.77 -3.32
C ASP A 59 3.95 -18.63 -2.74
N ALA A 60 3.69 -19.27 -1.60
CA ALA A 60 2.41 -19.19 -0.91
C ALA A 60 2.13 -17.75 -0.43
N ASP A 61 3.13 -17.13 0.18
CA ASP A 61 3.10 -15.75 0.68
C ASP A 61 2.98 -14.74 -0.46
N ARG A 62 3.67 -14.97 -1.59
CA ARG A 62 3.54 -14.17 -2.81
C ARG A 62 2.11 -14.18 -3.33
N LYS A 63 1.49 -15.35 -3.43
CA LYS A 63 0.06 -15.48 -3.80
C LYS A 63 -0.84 -14.79 -2.78
N GLY A 64 -0.52 -14.92 -1.49
CA GLY A 64 -1.21 -14.27 -0.39
C GLY A 64 -1.15 -12.74 -0.45
N PHE A 65 0.01 -12.19 -0.75
CA PHE A 65 0.25 -10.76 -0.90
C PHE A 65 -0.56 -10.18 -2.05
N PHE A 66 -0.49 -10.79 -3.24
CA PHE A 66 -1.27 -10.32 -4.39
C PHE A 66 -2.78 -10.46 -4.17
N LYS A 67 -3.22 -11.54 -3.51
CA LYS A 67 -4.62 -11.67 -3.08
C LYS A 67 -5.01 -10.55 -2.12
N PHE A 68 -4.14 -10.17 -1.18
CA PHE A 68 -4.38 -9.06 -0.28
C PHE A 68 -4.55 -7.73 -1.04
N LEU A 69 -3.70 -7.43 -2.02
CA LEU A 69 -3.85 -6.24 -2.86
C LEU A 69 -5.21 -6.22 -3.58
N GLY A 70 -5.66 -7.37 -4.10
CA GLY A 70 -6.97 -7.51 -4.71
C GLY A 70 -8.14 -7.28 -3.73
N LEU A 71 -7.98 -7.65 -2.45
CA LEU A 71 -8.99 -7.43 -1.42
C LEU A 71 -9.15 -5.94 -1.05
N LEU A 72 -8.17 -5.08 -1.32
CA LEU A 72 -8.28 -3.63 -1.11
C LEU A 72 -9.36 -2.98 -2.00
N LYS A 73 -9.82 -3.66 -3.06
CA LYS A 73 -11.00 -3.22 -3.83
C LYS A 73 -12.29 -3.26 -3.02
N LYS A 74 -12.31 -4.03 -1.92
CA LYS A 74 -13.48 -4.17 -1.02
C LYS A 74 -13.39 -3.28 0.23
N THR A 75 -12.28 -2.58 0.42
CA THR A 75 -12.07 -1.63 1.52
C THR A 75 -12.46 -0.23 1.07
N GLY A 76 -12.87 0.62 2.02
CA GLY A 76 -13.00 2.05 1.77
C GLY A 76 -11.64 2.74 1.75
N ALA A 77 -11.61 4.04 1.49
CA ALA A 77 -10.41 4.84 1.62
C ALA A 77 -10.70 6.22 2.23
N SER A 78 -9.74 6.77 2.96
CA SER A 78 -9.74 8.15 3.43
C SER A 78 -8.46 8.87 3.02
N VAL A 79 -8.56 10.17 2.77
CA VAL A 79 -7.44 11.07 2.52
C VAL A 79 -7.51 12.20 3.54
N ASP A 80 -6.45 12.39 4.31
CA ASP A 80 -6.34 13.41 5.37
C ASP A 80 -7.56 13.41 6.32
N GLY A 81 -7.99 12.19 6.70
CA GLY A 81 -9.13 11.97 7.61
C GLY A 81 -10.52 12.04 6.96
N LYS A 82 -10.63 12.38 5.68
CA LYS A 82 -11.92 12.48 4.97
C LYS A 82 -12.18 11.24 4.12
N ALA A 83 -13.36 10.65 4.27
CA ALA A 83 -13.77 9.50 3.46
C ALA A 83 -13.87 9.88 1.97
N THR A 84 -13.48 8.95 1.11
CA THR A 84 -13.54 9.11 -0.35
C THR A 84 -14.56 8.15 -0.96
N LYS A 85 -14.91 8.39 -2.23
CA LYS A 85 -15.77 7.48 -3.00
C LYS A 85 -14.99 6.33 -3.63
N LEU A 86 -13.66 6.37 -3.61
CA LEU A 86 -12.80 5.35 -4.20
C LEU A 86 -12.64 4.15 -3.26
N SER A 87 -12.39 2.98 -3.85
CA SER A 87 -11.95 1.82 -3.07
C SER A 87 -10.55 2.06 -2.52
N GLY A 88 -10.16 1.32 -1.47
CA GLY A 88 -8.80 1.35 -0.94
C GLY A 88 -7.75 1.10 -2.02
N HIS A 89 -7.99 0.13 -2.90
CA HIS A 89 -7.11 -0.16 -4.03
C HIS A 89 -6.96 1.05 -4.97
N ASP A 90 -8.09 1.60 -5.43
CA ASP A 90 -8.08 2.67 -6.44
C ASP A 90 -7.56 3.98 -5.85
N GLN A 91 -7.80 4.22 -4.55
CA GLN A 91 -7.25 5.38 -3.86
C GLN A 91 -5.72 5.29 -3.76
N ILE A 92 -5.13 4.12 -3.51
CA ILE A 92 -3.67 3.97 -3.50
C ILE A 92 -3.11 4.31 -4.89
N ILE A 93 -3.69 3.75 -5.96
CA ILE A 93 -3.26 4.04 -7.33
C ILE A 93 -3.36 5.53 -7.62
N ALA A 94 -4.52 6.14 -7.34
CA ALA A 94 -4.74 7.55 -7.60
C ALA A 94 -3.77 8.44 -6.80
N SER A 95 -3.45 8.08 -5.55
CA SER A 95 -2.54 8.84 -4.70
C SER A 95 -1.09 8.72 -5.18
N LEU A 96 -0.65 7.52 -5.56
CA LEU A 96 0.68 7.30 -6.13
C LEU A 96 0.84 8.00 -7.48
N GLN A 97 -0.14 7.85 -8.37
CA GLN A 97 -0.17 8.51 -9.66
C GLN A 97 -0.10 10.02 -9.49
N GLY A 98 -1.02 10.61 -8.70
CA GLY A 98 -1.07 12.04 -8.46
C GLY A 98 0.21 12.59 -7.83
N ASN A 99 0.84 11.83 -6.93
CA ASN A 99 2.11 12.23 -6.32
C ASN A 99 3.28 12.21 -7.32
N LEU A 100 3.43 11.11 -8.07
CA LEU A 100 4.53 10.92 -9.02
C LEU A 100 4.40 11.81 -10.26
N GLU A 101 3.19 12.21 -10.62
CA GLU A 101 2.91 13.16 -11.72
C GLU A 101 2.90 14.63 -11.25
N SER A 102 3.09 14.89 -9.96
CA SER A 102 3.16 16.25 -9.41
C SER A 102 4.48 16.95 -9.72
N SER A 103 4.50 18.28 -9.60
CA SER A 103 5.73 19.07 -9.77
C SER A 103 6.75 18.88 -8.65
N ARG A 104 6.32 18.40 -7.47
CA ARG A 104 7.17 18.12 -6.31
C ARG A 104 6.72 16.83 -5.62
N PRO A 105 7.05 15.65 -6.19
CA PRO A 105 6.67 14.37 -5.62
C PRO A 105 7.22 14.20 -4.21
N LEU A 106 6.35 13.78 -3.28
CA LEU A 106 6.74 13.41 -1.93
C LEU A 106 7.32 12.00 -1.90
N SER A 107 8.20 11.72 -0.94
CA SER A 107 8.56 10.34 -0.61
C SER A 107 7.33 9.60 -0.11
N VAL A 108 7.22 8.30 -0.39
CA VAL A 108 6.07 7.50 0.02
C VAL A 108 6.44 6.59 1.18
N HIS A 109 5.58 6.55 2.19
CA HIS A 109 5.72 5.63 3.31
C HIS A 109 4.49 4.71 3.42
N PHE A 110 4.65 3.46 3.02
CA PHE A 110 3.71 2.40 3.28
C PHE A 110 3.86 1.88 4.70
N THR A 111 2.72 1.79 5.37
CA THR A 111 2.62 1.26 6.73
C THR A 111 1.31 0.49 6.89
N SER A 112 1.03 0.03 8.11
CA SER A 112 -0.16 -0.74 8.43
C SER A 112 -0.88 -0.22 9.66
N HIS A 113 -2.16 -0.54 9.76
CA HIS A 113 -2.94 -0.36 10.99
C HIS A 113 -3.95 -1.51 11.13
N PRO A 114 -4.49 -1.75 12.34
CA PRO A 114 -5.53 -2.75 12.55
C PRO A 114 -6.79 -2.46 11.71
N ALA A 115 -7.29 -3.46 10.99
CA ALA A 115 -8.52 -3.34 10.23
C ALA A 115 -9.74 -3.24 11.17
N GLU A 116 -10.41 -2.09 11.15
CA GLU A 116 -11.71 -1.87 11.80
C GLU A 116 -12.81 -2.67 11.07
N SER A 117 -13.74 -3.28 11.83
CA SER A 117 -14.82 -4.12 11.30
C SER A 117 -16.01 -3.27 10.86
N PRO A 118 -16.72 -3.57 9.76
CA PRO A 118 -16.65 -4.79 8.95
C PRO A 118 -15.78 -4.70 7.69
N LYS A 119 -15.38 -3.50 7.27
CA LYS A 119 -14.55 -3.25 6.09
C LYS A 119 -13.46 -2.27 6.49
N GLY A 120 -12.20 -2.69 6.41
CA GLY A 120 -11.06 -1.81 6.67
C GLY A 120 -11.06 -0.59 5.75
N VAL A 121 -10.30 0.44 6.13
CA VAL A 121 -10.16 1.68 5.35
C VAL A 121 -8.68 1.89 5.07
N VAL A 122 -8.30 2.11 3.82
CA VAL A 122 -6.96 2.60 3.50
C VAL A 122 -6.88 4.06 3.89
N LYS A 123 -5.88 4.44 4.69
CA LYS A 123 -5.69 5.83 5.14
C LYS A 123 -4.51 6.41 4.38
N VAL A 124 -4.74 7.48 3.64
CA VAL A 124 -3.71 8.25 2.94
C VAL A 124 -3.56 9.59 3.66
N THR A 125 -2.32 9.97 3.96
CA THR A 125 -2.01 11.24 4.62
C THR A 125 -0.87 11.93 3.89
N SER A 126 -1.10 13.18 3.47
CA SER A 126 -0.11 13.96 2.72
C SER A 126 0.67 14.89 3.65
N GLY A 127 1.98 14.99 3.46
CA GLY A 127 2.81 15.91 4.24
C GLY A 127 3.15 15.41 5.65
N ASP A 128 3.05 14.10 5.88
CA ASP A 128 3.25 13.48 7.19
C ASP A 128 4.74 13.41 7.57
N ARG A 129 5.05 13.56 8.86
CA ARG A 129 6.42 13.44 9.40
C ARG A 129 6.58 12.11 10.09
N VAL A 130 6.87 11.09 9.29
CA VAL A 130 6.98 9.70 9.74
C VAL A 130 8.15 9.49 10.71
N PHE A 131 9.28 10.15 10.44
CA PHE A 131 10.50 10.00 11.22
C PHE A 131 10.79 11.25 12.02
N ASN A 132 10.79 11.15 13.35
CA ASN A 132 11.05 12.28 14.26
C ASN A 132 12.45 12.90 14.10
N PHE A 133 13.42 12.13 13.57
CA PHE A 133 14.79 12.57 13.33
C PHE A 133 15.00 13.21 11.94
N SER A 134 13.98 13.24 11.09
CA SER A 134 14.08 13.73 9.71
C SER A 134 13.11 14.89 9.45
N SER A 135 13.53 15.84 8.62
CA SER A 135 12.66 16.91 8.12
C SER A 135 11.86 16.51 6.88
N LEU A 136 12.07 15.30 6.36
CA LEU A 136 11.35 14.81 5.18
C LEU A 136 9.86 14.63 5.50
N VAL A 137 9.04 15.07 4.55
CA VAL A 137 7.59 14.88 4.57
C VAL A 137 7.19 13.81 3.57
N PHE A 138 6.22 12.99 3.96
CA PHE A 138 5.83 11.81 3.22
C PHE A 138 4.36 11.88 2.78
N LEU A 139 4.08 11.20 1.68
CA LEU A 139 2.77 10.62 1.42
C LEU A 139 2.71 9.28 2.16
N THR A 140 2.03 9.25 3.30
CA THR A 140 1.84 8.02 4.09
C THR A 140 0.63 7.26 3.56
N ILE A 141 0.80 5.98 3.26
CA ILE A 141 -0.26 5.07 2.84
C ILE A 141 -0.34 3.92 3.86
N SER A 142 -1.34 3.99 4.74
CA SER A 142 -1.56 2.99 5.78
C SER A 142 -2.64 1.99 5.35
N MET A 143 -2.25 0.72 5.23
CA MET A 143 -3.14 -0.35 4.79
C MET A 143 -3.79 -1.06 5.99
N PRO A 144 -5.10 -1.37 5.92
CA PRO A 144 -5.78 -2.11 6.98
C PRO A 144 -5.34 -3.58 6.95
N MET A 145 -4.77 -4.06 8.05
CA MET A 145 -4.30 -5.44 8.20
C MET A 145 -4.98 -6.13 9.38
N ILE A 146 -5.05 -7.46 9.30
CA ILE A 146 -5.52 -8.31 10.40
C ILE A 146 -4.32 -9.11 10.92
N ASN A 147 -4.34 -9.41 12.21
CA ASN A 147 -3.38 -10.34 12.82
C ASN A 147 -3.53 -11.73 12.20
N ALA A 148 -2.42 -12.46 12.04
CA ALA A 148 -2.42 -13.84 11.54
C ALA A 148 -3.27 -14.78 12.39
N ASP A 149 -3.26 -14.59 13.71
CA ASP A 149 -4.03 -15.39 14.67
C ASP A 149 -5.52 -15.04 14.74
N ARG A 150 -5.99 -14.05 13.97
CA ARG A 150 -7.42 -13.68 14.00
C ARG A 150 -8.24 -14.79 13.31
N PRO A 151 -9.21 -15.42 14.01
CA PRO A 151 -10.05 -16.44 13.39
C PRO A 151 -10.73 -15.90 12.14
N LYS A 152 -10.63 -16.64 11.02
CA LYS A 152 -11.32 -16.28 9.77
C LYS A 152 -12.80 -16.07 10.07
N ALA A 153 -13.40 -14.99 9.55
CA ALA A 153 -14.84 -14.73 9.72
C ALA A 153 -15.63 -15.95 9.24
N GLY A 154 -16.31 -16.63 10.17
CA GLY A 154 -16.97 -17.94 9.96
C GLY A 154 -16.45 -19.08 10.84
N ALA A 155 -15.27 -18.92 11.48
CA ALA A 155 -14.71 -19.90 12.43
C ALA A 155 -15.13 -19.65 13.89
N ARG A 156 -16.11 -18.77 14.13
CA ARG A 156 -16.80 -18.74 15.44
C ARG A 156 -17.54 -20.07 15.57
N LYS A 157 -16.93 -21.03 16.29
CA LYS A 157 -17.66 -22.19 16.79
C LYS A 157 -18.88 -21.67 17.56
N LYS A 158 -20.05 -22.22 17.23
CA LYS A 158 -21.24 -22.14 18.07
C LYS A 158 -20.92 -22.61 19.48
#